data_AF-A0AAW3FR38-F1
#
_entry.id   AF-A0AAW3FR38-F1
#
_cell.length_a   1.000
_cell.length_b   1.000
_cell.length_c   1.000
_cell.angle_alpha   90.00
_cell.angle_beta   90.00
_cell.angle_gamma   90.00
#
_symmetry.space_group_name_H-M   'P 1'
#
loop_
_entity.id
_entity.type
_entity.pdbx_description
1 polymer ?
#
loop_
_entity_poly.entity_id
_entity_poly.type
_entity_poly.pdbx_seq_one_letter_code
_entity_poly.pdbx_strand_id
1 'polypeptide(L)'
;MVVMTNRYDKIPDHKVIKSAMQQELTDKQIEYVESAIKRAALRNEHRAYVDLDSFNPNQKIKLVQVLSNKGYQIEKNSNWHWSLLVNL
;
A
#
# COMPACT_ATOMS: atom_id res chain seq x y z
N MET A 1 -24.50 15.84 -10.17
CA MET A 1 -23.25 15.51 -10.89
C MET A 1 -22.43 14.62 -9.98
N VAL A 2 -22.35 13.32 -10.27
CA VAL A 2 -21.53 12.38 -9.48
C VAL A 2 -20.08 12.66 -9.86
N VAL A 3 -19.28 13.15 -8.91
CA VAL A 3 -17.84 13.32 -9.10
C VAL A 3 -17.27 11.92 -9.35
N MET A 4 -16.90 11.61 -10.59
CA MET A 4 -16.07 10.46 -10.88
C MET A 4 -14.70 10.76 -10.29
N THR A 5 -14.50 10.49 -9.00
CA THR A 5 -13.16 10.39 -8.44
C THR A 5 -12.47 9.26 -9.18
N ASN A 6 -11.58 9.62 -10.10
CA ASN A 6 -10.90 8.66 -10.93
C ASN A 6 -10.09 7.78 -9.98
N ARG A 7 -10.29 6.45 -10.00
CA ARG A 7 -9.65 5.54 -9.03
C ARG A 7 -8.12 5.61 -9.13
N TYR A 8 -7.62 6.08 -10.27
CA TYR A 8 -6.22 6.37 -10.54
C TYR A 8 -5.66 7.57 -9.76
N ASP A 9 -6.48 8.53 -9.33
CA ASP A 9 -6.03 9.67 -8.51
C ASP A 9 -5.59 9.26 -7.10
N LYS A 10 -6.01 8.06 -6.66
CA LYS A 10 -5.61 7.49 -5.37
C LYS A 10 -4.29 6.73 -5.44
N ILE A 11 -3.67 6.57 -6.60
CA ILE A 11 -2.39 5.87 -6.74
C ILE A 11 -1.27 6.87 -6.38
N PRO A 12 -0.57 6.70 -5.25
CA PRO A 12 0.48 7.60 -4.86
C PRO A 12 1.65 7.44 -5.81
N ASP A 13 2.26 8.58 -6.11
CA ASP A 13 3.51 8.65 -6.85
C ASP A 13 4.61 7.87 -6.11
N HIS A 14 5.33 7.04 -6.88
CA HIS A 14 6.48 6.23 -6.46
C HIS A 14 7.48 7.02 -5.61
N LYS A 15 7.73 8.30 -5.93
CA LYS A 15 8.64 9.14 -5.12
C LYS A 15 8.18 9.31 -3.68
N VAL A 16 6.87 9.39 -3.45
CA VAL A 16 6.37 9.69 -2.11
C VAL A 16 6.25 8.44 -1.26
N ILE A 17 5.96 7.29 -1.88
CA ILE A 17 6.06 6.00 -1.19
C ILE A 17 7.53 5.77 -0.83
N LYS A 18 8.45 6.00 -1.78
CA LYS A 18 9.90 5.93 -1.53
C LYS A 18 10.36 6.84 -0.39
N SER A 19 10.02 8.13 -0.41
CA SER A 19 10.42 9.07 0.66
C SER A 19 9.82 8.75 2.03
N ALA A 20 8.60 8.19 2.08
CA ALA A 20 7.95 7.85 3.34
C ALA A 20 8.45 6.51 3.94
N MET A 21 8.98 5.63 3.09
CA MET A 21 9.45 4.29 3.45
C MET A 21 10.97 4.19 3.67
N GLN A 22 11.75 5.14 3.12
CA GLN A 22 13.22 5.11 3.03
C GLN A 22 13.99 5.02 4.35
N GLN A 23 13.39 5.28 5.51
CA GLN A 23 14.10 5.21 6.78
C GLN A 23 14.17 3.79 7.37
N GLU A 24 13.32 2.86 6.95
CA GLU A 24 13.28 1.50 7.53
C GLU A 24 12.90 0.37 6.55
N LEU A 25 12.29 0.67 5.40
CA LEU A 25 11.98 -0.31 4.36
C LEU A 25 13.02 -0.23 3.23
N THR A 26 13.40 -1.40 2.73
CA THR A 26 14.33 -1.49 1.59
C THR A 26 13.65 -1.05 0.30
N ASP A 27 14.41 -0.50 -0.65
CA ASP A 27 13.90 -0.14 -1.99
C ASP A 27 13.12 -1.29 -2.66
N LYS A 28 13.51 -2.55 -2.40
CA LYS A 28 12.81 -3.75 -2.90
C LYS A 28 11.44 -3.95 -2.26
N GLN A 29 11.31 -3.74 -0.95
CA GLN A 29 10.03 -3.84 -0.25
C GLN A 29 9.07 -2.73 -0.71
N ILE A 30 9.61 -1.54 -0.95
CA ILE A 30 8.88 -0.39 -1.49
C ILE A 30 8.32 -0.74 -2.88
N GLU A 31 9.19 -1.16 -3.80
CA GLU A 31 8.81 -1.55 -5.16
C GLU A 31 7.80 -2.71 -5.19
N TYR A 32 7.92 -3.65 -4.25
CA TYR A 32 6.98 -4.74 -4.09
C TYR A 32 5.58 -4.25 -3.72
N VAL A 33 5.46 -3.39 -2.69
CA VAL A 33 4.18 -2.83 -2.25
C VAL A 33 3.53 -2.02 -3.37
N GLU A 34 4.31 -1.18 -4.04
CA GLU A 34 3.82 -0.40 -5.18
C GLU A 34 3.32 -1.27 -6.32
N SER A 35 4.09 -2.31 -6.67
CA SER A 35 3.72 -3.25 -7.71
C SER A 35 2.44 -4.00 -7.37
N ALA A 36 2.26 -4.41 -6.12
CA ALA A 36 1.05 -5.09 -5.66
C ALA A 36 -0.19 -4.20 -5.82
N ILE A 37 -0.11 -2.95 -5.36
CA ILE A 37 -1.21 -1.99 -5.48
C ILE A 37 -1.50 -1.65 -6.94
N LYS A 38 -0.47 -1.36 -7.74
CA LYS A 38 -0.62 -1.05 -9.16
C LYS A 38 -1.26 -2.21 -9.93
N ARG A 39 -0.87 -3.46 -9.65
CA ARG A 39 -1.46 -4.64 -10.27
C ARG A 39 -2.94 -4.78 -9.93
N ALA A 40 -3.31 -4.62 -8.66
CA ALA A 40 -4.71 -4.67 -8.24
C ALA A 40 -5.55 -3.56 -8.91
N ALA A 41 -5.01 -2.34 -9.00
CA ALA A 41 -5.66 -1.24 -9.70
C ALA A 41 -5.86 -1.54 -11.21
N LEU A 42 -4.83 -2.06 -11.89
CA LEU A 42 -4.91 -2.44 -13.31
C LEU A 42 -5.91 -3.56 -13.57
N ARG A 43 -6.08 -4.48 -12.60
CA ARG A 43 -7.06 -5.57 -12.64
C ARG A 43 -8.46 -5.15 -12.22
N ASN A 44 -8.66 -3.87 -11.88
CA ASN A 44 -9.93 -3.34 -11.38
C ASN A 44 -10.40 -4.05 -10.09
N GLU A 45 -9.45 -4.56 -9.30
CA GLU A 45 -9.70 -5.16 -7.99
C GLU A 45 -10.02 -4.06 -6.96
N HIS A 46 -10.89 -4.37 -6.01
CA HIS A 46 -11.23 -3.43 -4.93
C HIS A 46 -10.19 -3.38 -3.82
N ARG A 47 -9.26 -4.33 -3.81
CA ARG A 47 -8.26 -4.52 -2.75
C ARG A 47 -6.93 -4.94 -3.35
N ALA A 48 -5.85 -4.40 -2.83
CA ALA A 48 -4.51 -4.93 -3.06
C ALA A 48 -4.09 -5.82 -1.88
N TYR A 49 -3.56 -6.99 -2.20
CA TYR A 49 -2.93 -7.88 -1.23
C TYR A 49 -1.43 -7.62 -1.19
N VAL A 50 -0.92 -7.30 0.00
CA VAL A 50 0.51 -7.11 0.25
C VAL A 50 0.98 -8.20 1.22
N ASP A 51 1.91 -9.04 0.76
CA ASP A 51 2.58 -10.02 1.60
C ASP A 51 3.58 -9.33 2.55
N LEU A 52 3.56 -9.71 3.83
CA LEU A 52 4.40 -9.13 4.88
C LEU A 52 5.46 -10.09 5.43
N ASP A 53 5.66 -11.25 4.81
CA ASP A 53 6.57 -12.30 5.30
C ASP A 53 8.02 -11.79 5.34
N SER A 54 8.38 -10.93 4.39
CA SER A 54 9.70 -10.28 4.34
C SER A 54 9.84 -9.04 5.23
N PHE A 55 8.81 -8.66 5.98
CA PHE A 55 8.79 -7.45 6.80
C PHE A 55 8.96 -7.81 8.28
N ASN A 56 9.82 -7.06 8.99
CA ASN A 56 9.87 -7.14 10.45
C ASN A 56 8.71 -6.35 11.10
N PRO A 57 8.43 -6.54 12.40
CA PRO A 57 7.31 -5.87 13.06
C PRO A 57 7.32 -4.33 12.95
N ASN A 58 8.48 -3.68 13.07
CA ASN A 58 8.60 -2.22 12.95
C ASN A 58 8.30 -1.76 11.51
N GLN A 59 8.82 -2.50 10.53
CA GLN A 59 8.55 -2.28 9.12
C GLN A 59 7.06 -2.41 8.77
N LYS A 60 6.35 -3.37 9.38
CA LYS A 60 4.88 -3.52 9.20
C LYS A 60 4.11 -2.32 9.73
N ILE A 61 4.46 -1.83 10.93
CA ILE A 61 3.83 -0.64 11.52
C ILE A 61 4.10 0.59 10.64
N LYS A 62 5.33 0.77 10.17
CA LYS A 62 5.70 1.89 9.32
C LYS A 62 4.98 1.85 7.97
N LEU A 63 4.92 0.67 7.34
CA LEU A 63 4.16 0.45 6.10
C LEU A 63 2.71 0.94 6.23
N VAL A 64 2.05 0.57 7.33
CA VAL A 64 0.66 0.98 7.60
C VAL A 64 0.55 2.49 7.78
N GLN A 65 1.46 3.11 8.52
CA GLN A 65 1.49 4.56 8.69
C GLN A 65 1.66 5.27 7.35
N VAL A 66 2.59 4.80 6.51
CA VAL A 66 2.84 5.37 5.18
C VAL A 66 1.61 5.26 4.30
N LEU A 67 1.02 4.07 4.20
CA LEU A 67 -0.19 3.84 3.40
C LEU A 67 -1.36 4.70 3.91
N SER A 68 -1.55 4.77 5.22
CA SER A 68 -2.60 5.59 5.84
C SER A 68 -2.41 7.08 5.58
N ASN A 69 -1.18 7.58 5.71
CA ASN A 69 -0.84 8.98 5.39
C ASN A 69 -1.05 9.31 3.90
N LYS A 70 -1.06 8.29 3.04
CA LYS A 70 -1.38 8.40 1.62
C LYS A 70 -2.87 8.33 1.30
N GLY A 71 -3.72 8.17 2.31
CA GLY A 71 -5.17 8.08 2.13
C GLY A 71 -5.64 6.67 1.78
N TYR A 72 -4.76 5.67 1.80
CA TYR A 72 -5.18 4.29 1.68
C TYR A 72 -5.85 3.81 2.97
N GLN A 73 -6.96 3.10 2.81
CA GLN A 73 -7.61 2.43 3.92
C GLN A 73 -7.13 1.00 4.03
N ILE A 74 -6.56 0.65 5.18
CA ILE A 74 -6.20 -0.72 5.53
C ILE A 74 -7.43 -1.44 6.08
N GLU A 75 -7.76 -2.62 5.57
CA GLU A 75 -8.88 -3.39 6.12
C GLU A 75 -8.57 -3.91 7.52
N LYS A 76 -9.55 -3.79 8.41
CA LYS A 76 -9.48 -4.34 9.78
C LYS A 76 -9.29 -5.85 9.80
N ASN A 77 -9.73 -6.56 8.75
CA ASN A 77 -9.62 -8.00 8.61
C ASN A 77 -8.28 -8.45 8.00
N SER A 78 -7.33 -7.53 7.81
CA SER A 78 -5.96 -7.89 7.40
C SER A 78 -5.34 -8.85 8.42
N ASN A 79 -4.64 -9.87 7.95
CA ASN A 79 -3.85 -10.71 8.84
C ASN A 79 -2.50 -10.04 9.09
N TRP A 80 -2.44 -9.07 10.00
CA TRP A 80 -1.28 -8.21 10.27
C TRP A 80 0.04 -8.97 10.52
N HIS A 81 -0.04 -10.26 10.84
CA HIS A 81 1.14 -11.11 10.96
C HIS A 81 1.72 -11.51 9.59
N TRP A 82 0.87 -11.75 8.58
CA TRP A 82 1.26 -12.33 7.28
C TRP A 82 0.97 -11.43 6.08
N SER A 83 -0.05 -10.55 6.16
CA SER A 83 -0.51 -9.78 5.02
C SER A 83 -1.33 -8.54 5.37
N LEU A 84 -1.40 -7.65 4.39
CA LEU A 84 -2.08 -6.36 4.45
C LEU A 84 -3.05 -6.24 3.27
N LEU A 85 -4.31 -5.92 3.56
CA LEU A 85 -5.32 -5.62 2.56
C LEU A 85 -5.52 -4.11 2.47
N VAL A 86 -5.23 -3.55 1.30
CA VAL A 86 -5.30 -2.13 1.01
C VAL A 86 -6.49 -1.87 0.10
N ASN A 87 -7.45 -1.05 0.53
CA ASN A 87 -8.58 -0.66 -0.30
C ASN A 87 -8.17 0.38 -1.35
N LEU A 88 -8.61 0.19 -2.59
CA LEU A 88 -8.32 1.05 -3.75
C LEU A 88 -9.54 1.90 -4.14
#